data_AF-A0A0M9E3Y7-F1
#
_entry.id   AF-A0A0M9E3Y7-F1
#
_cell.length_a   1.000
_cell.length_b   1.000
_cell.length_c   1.000
_cell.angle_alpha   90.00
_cell.angle_beta   90.00
_cell.angle_gamma   90.00
#
_symmetry.space_group_name_H-M   'P 1'
#
loop_
_entity.id
_entity.type
_entity.pdbx_description
1 polymer ?
#
loop_
_entity_poly.entity_id
_entity_poly.type
_entity_poly.pdbx_seq_one_letter_code
_entity_poly.pdbx_strand_id
1 'polypeptide(L)' 'NWRANIKSGYELWILFINTETKSVIAEIPLGKKLQGGIILKSDKIPFDPIREKWATSVMIKR' A
#
# COMPACT_ATOMS: atom_id res chain seq x y z
N ASN A 1 13.18 13.79 9.76
CA ASN A 1 12.49 12.54 10.17
C ASN A 1 11.20 12.87 10.90
N TRP A 2 10.06 12.82 10.21
CA TRP A 2 8.75 12.94 10.84
C TRP A 2 8.36 11.57 11.41
N ARG A 3 8.02 11.50 12.69
CA ARG A 3 7.49 10.30 13.35
C ARG A 3 6.02 10.56 13.65
N ALA A 4 5.13 10.16 12.77
CA ALA A 4 3.72 10.09 13.10
C ALA A 4 3.53 8.83 13.98
N ASN A 5 3.53 8.99 15.30
CA ASN A 5 3.26 7.90 16.24
C ASN A 5 1.76 7.54 16.22
N ILE A 6 1.26 7.07 15.08
CA ILE A 6 -0.08 6.49 14.99
C ILE A 6 0.04 5.08 15.58
N LYS A 7 -0.34 4.93 16.85
CA LYS A 7 -0.54 3.63 17.49
C LYS A 7 -1.84 3.04 16.96
N SER A 8 -1.75 2.32 15.86
CA SER A 8 -2.87 1.52 15.35
C SER A 8 -2.87 0.18 16.08
N GLY A 9 -3.96 -0.18 16.76
CA GLY A 9 -4.21 -1.56 17.20
C GLY A 9 -4.48 -2.52 16.03
N TYR A 10 -4.45 -2.00 14.80
CA TYR A 10 -4.81 -2.63 13.56
C TYR A 10 -3.63 -2.64 12.58
N GLU A 11 -3.62 -3.58 11.64
CA GLU A 11 -2.61 -3.63 10.60
C GLU A 11 -2.99 -2.74 9.41
N LEU A 12 -2.04 -1.96 8.92
CA LEU A 12 -2.26 -1.13 7.75
C LEU A 12 -1.82 -1.87 6.49
N TRP A 13 -2.60 -1.70 5.45
CA TRP A 13 -2.40 -2.32 4.16
C TRP A 13 -2.54 -1.26 3.07
N ILE A 14 -1.80 -1.45 1.98
CA ILE A 14 -2.00 -0.71 0.75
C ILE A 14 -2.53 -1.66 -0.31
N LEU A 15 -3.61 -1.26 -0.97
CA LEU A 15 -4.20 -1.99 -2.08
C LEU A 15 -3.93 -1.25 -3.37
N PHE A 16 -3.41 -1.96 -4.37
CA PHE A 16 -3.28 -1.49 -5.73
C PHE A 16 -4.42 -2.06 -6.57
N ILE A 17 -5.10 -1.18 -7.31
CA ILE A 17 -6.30 -1.50 -8.07
C ILE A 17 -6.08 -1.10 -9.51
N ASN A 18 -6.40 -1.99 -10.45
CA ASN A 18 -6.40 -1.67 -11.87
C ASN A 18 -7.61 -0.77 -12.16
N THR A 19 -7.37 0.42 -12.68
CA THR A 19 -8.44 1.43 -12.79
C THR A 19 -9.42 1.14 -13.92
N GLU A 20 -9.04 0.33 -14.90
CA GLU A 20 -9.88 -0.07 -16.03
C GLU A 20 -10.80 -1.22 -15.66
N THR A 21 -10.23 -2.29 -15.07
CA THR A 21 -10.98 -3.50 -14.71
C THR A 21 -11.60 -3.46 -13.33
N LYS A 22 -11.21 -2.48 -12.49
CA LYS A 22 -11.58 -2.36 -11.07
C LYS A 22 -11.16 -3.55 -10.20
N SER A 23 -10.28 -4.41 -10.71
CA SER A 23 -9.75 -5.56 -9.98
C SER A 23 -8.57 -5.17 -9.08
N VAL A 24 -8.41 -5.90 -7.97
CA VAL A 24 -7.23 -5.76 -7.09
C VAL A 24 -6.03 -6.41 -7.76
N ILE A 25 -4.96 -5.62 -7.93
CA ILE A 25 -3.68 -6.08 -8.48
C ILE A 25 -2.80 -6.66 -7.38
N ALA A 26 -2.73 -5.97 -6.24
CA ALA A 26 -1.87 -6.34 -5.13
C ALA A 26 -2.39 -5.80 -3.80
N GLU A 27 -2.14 -6.56 -2.73
CA GLU A 27 -2.33 -6.10 -1.35
C GLU A 27 -1.02 -6.26 -0.59
N ILE A 28 -0.53 -5.18 0.01
CA ILE A 28 0.77 -5.18 0.68
C ILE A 28 0.61 -4.72 2.12
N PRO A 29 1.07 -5.50 3.11
CA PRO A 29 1.06 -5.06 4.50
C PRO A 29 2.10 -3.94 4.70
N LEU A 30 1.64 -2.81 5.22
CA LEU A 30 2.48 -1.72 5.70
C LEU A 30 2.90 -1.93 7.17
N GLY A 31 2.34 -2.97 7.81
CA GLY A 31 2.62 -3.36 9.19
C GLY A 31 1.83 -2.54 10.21
N LYS A 32 2.18 -2.76 11.49
CA LYS A 32 1.49 -2.16 12.65
C LYS A 32 2.18 -0.91 13.20
N LYS A 33 3.41 -0.64 12.78
CA LYS A 33 4.20 0.54 13.18
C LYS A 33 4.43 1.41 11.95
N LEU A 34 3.71 2.52 11.87
CA LEU A 34 3.91 3.48 10.79
C LEU A 34 5.25 4.20 10.95
N GLN A 35 6.19 3.82 10.08
CA GLN A 35 7.36 4.64 9.77
C GLN A 35 6.88 5.79 8.89
N GLY A 36 7.52 6.96 8.95
CA GLY A 36 7.06 8.11 8.19
C GLY A 36 7.83 8.32 6.88
N GLY A 37 7.79 7.54 5.80
CA GLY A 37 6.82 6.57 5.30
C GLY A 37 7.51 5.28 4.81
N ILE A 38 6.92 4.63 3.81
CA ILE A 38 7.40 3.37 3.23
C ILE A 38 7.64 3.57 1.74
N ILE A 39 8.82 3.14 1.26
CA ILE A 39 9.14 3.13 -0.17
C ILE A 39 9.00 1.68 -0.65
N LEU A 40 8.01 1.45 -1.53
CA LEU A 40 7.88 0.19 -2.24
C LEU A 40 8.63 0.29 -3.57
N LYS A 41 9.62 -0.56 -3.75
CA LYS A 41 10.36 -0.68 -5.00
C LYS A 41 9.59 -1.55 -6.00
N SER A 42 9.86 -1.41 -7.29
CA SER A 42 9.18 -2.15 -8.35
C SER A 42 9.32 -3.68 -8.22
N ASP A 43 10.41 -4.17 -7.63
CA ASP A 43 10.61 -5.61 -7.34
C ASP A 43 9.70 -6.14 -6.22
N LYS A 44 8.99 -5.26 -5.52
CA LYS A 44 8.06 -5.61 -4.42
C LYS A 44 6.60 -5.53 -4.81
N ILE A 45 6.29 -5.17 -6.06
CA ILE A 45 4.92 -5.11 -6.57
C ILE A 45 4.79 -5.99 -7.82
N PRO A 46 3.67 -6.70 -8.00
CA PRO A 46 3.51 -7.67 -9.09
C PRO A 46 3.07 -7.05 -10.43
N PHE A 47 3.29 -5.75 -10.62
CA PHE A 47 2.85 -4.99 -11.80
C PHE A 47 3.84 -3.87 -12.12
N ASP A 48 3.83 -3.36 -13.36
CA ASP A 48 4.66 -2.24 -13.79
C ASP A 48 3.97 -0.90 -13.46
N PRO A 49 4.45 -0.14 -12.46
CA PRO A 49 3.79 1.09 -12.05
C PRO A 49 3.92 2.24 -13.06
N ILE A 50 4.79 2.12 -14.06
CA ILE A 50 4.99 3.11 -15.13
C ILE A 50 4.07 2.81 -16.31
N ARG A 51 3.92 1.53 -16.66
CA ARG A 51 3.18 1.12 -17.86
C ARG A 51 1.70 0.84 -17.62
N GLU A 52 1.35 0.40 -16.42
CA GLU A 52 -0.02 0.01 -16.09
C GLU A 52 -0.79 1.15 -15.44
N LYS A 53 -2.10 1.23 -15.68
CA LYS A 53 -2.97 2.19 -15.00
C LYS A 53 -3.43 1.62 -13.67
N TRP A 54 -3.05 2.29 -12.59
CA TRP A 54 -3.37 1.86 -11.24
C TRP A 54 -3.85 3.02 -10.37
N ALA A 55 -4.61 2.67 -9.33
CA ALA A 55 -4.94 3.52 -8.21
C ALA A 55 -4.55 2.79 -6.92
N THR A 56 -4.47 3.54 -5.82
CA THR A 56 -4.18 2.97 -4.51
C THR A 56 -5.23 3.33 -3.48
N SER A 57 -5.47 2.41 -2.54
CA SER A 57 -6.28 2.64 -1.34
C SER A 57 -5.53 2.20 -0.10
N VAL A 58 -5.67 2.95 0.99
CA VAL A 58 -5.14 2.55 2.31
C VAL A 58 -6.25 1.85 3.07
N MET A 59 -5.96 0.64 3.54
CA MET A 59 -6.88 -0.19 4.32
C MET A 59 -6.38 -0.42 5.73
N ILE A 60 -7.34 -0.53 6.65
CA ILE A 60 -7.11 -0.89 8.05
C ILE A 60 -7.73 -2.27 8.26
N LYS A 61 -6.92 -3.28 8.58
CA LYS A 61 -7.37 -4.65 8.86
C LYS A 61 -7.19 -4.97 10.35
N ARG A 62 -8.13 -5.75 10.92
CA ARG A 62 -8.06 -6.21 12.32
C ARG A 62 -7.09 -7.36 12.49
#